data_AF-A0A0D2PMQ4-F1
#
_entry.id   AF-A0A0D2PMQ4-F1
#
_cell.length_a   1.000
_cell.length_b   1.000
_cell.length_c   1.000
_cell.angle_alpha   90.00
_cell.angle_beta   90.00
_cell.angle_gamma   90.00
#
_symmetry.space_group_name_H-M   'P 1'
#
loop_
_entity.id
_entity.type
_entity.pdbx_description
1 polymer ?
#
loop_
_entity_poly.entity_id
_entity_poly.type
_entity_poly.pdbx_seq_one_letter_code
_entity_poly.pdbx_strand_id
1 'polypeptide(L)'
;MAFRGKEMMKKLLKKVGEKNLAHGVKEQLQKSIPDSKVVMNRAKRGLYAGRHIQFGNRISEDGGNKSRRSWKPNVQEKRLFSYILDRHIRVKVTTHALRCIDKAGGIDEYLLKTPYHKMDTEMGLFWKAKIEKMYEELGQMEVVFFSPEDEAKFEQGFKELKLAERAARRDARRQMYGWSGKLEEIENRRSHDGTGNAGEDSSDGDVLVANS
;
A
#
# COMPACT_ATOMS: atom_id res chain seq x y z
N MET A 1 11.67 -5.06 19.51
CA MET A 1 10.92 -4.20 20.46
C MET A 1 9.50 -4.70 20.81
N ALA A 2 9.18 -6.01 20.73
CA ALA A 2 7.83 -6.50 21.00
C ALA A 2 7.56 -6.93 22.47
N PHE A 3 8.60 -7.19 23.27
CA PHE A 3 8.46 -7.70 24.65
C PHE A 3 7.97 -6.66 25.65
N ARG A 4 8.33 -5.38 25.44
CA ARG A 4 7.77 -4.29 26.24
C ARG A 4 6.25 -4.25 26.13
N GLY A 5 5.63 -4.61 25.00
CA GLY A 5 4.18 -4.53 24.82
C GLY A 5 3.38 -5.36 25.83
N LYS A 6 3.72 -6.65 26.01
CA LYS A 6 3.06 -7.52 27.00
C LYS A 6 3.30 -7.07 28.43
N GLU A 7 4.54 -6.72 28.75
CA GLU A 7 4.90 -6.27 30.09
C GLU A 7 4.26 -4.91 30.42
N MET A 8 4.22 -3.99 29.45
CA MET A 8 3.55 -2.70 29.55
C MET A 8 2.04 -2.89 29.69
N MET A 9 1.42 -3.79 28.92
CA MET A 9 0.01 -4.16 29.08
C MET A 9 -0.24 -4.73 30.47
N LYS A 10 0.57 -5.68 30.94
CA LYS A 10 0.42 -6.29 32.26
C LYS A 10 0.57 -5.25 33.37
N LYS A 11 1.49 -4.29 33.21
CA LYS A 11 1.65 -3.13 34.10
C LYS A 11 0.45 -2.18 34.03
N LEU A 12 -0.09 -1.90 32.85
CA LEU A 12 -1.28 -1.07 32.64
C LEU A 12 -2.52 -1.71 33.27
N LEU A 13 -2.78 -2.99 33.00
CA LEU A 13 -3.88 -3.74 33.59
C LEU A 13 -3.77 -3.82 35.12
N LYS A 14 -2.54 -3.94 35.66
CA LYS A 14 -2.29 -3.90 37.10
C LYS A 14 -2.53 -2.51 37.71
N LYS A 15 -2.29 -1.43 36.96
CA LYS A 15 -2.50 -0.04 37.42
C LYS A 15 -3.95 0.43 37.29
N VAL A 16 -4.57 0.18 36.14
CA VAL A 16 -5.94 0.62 35.81
C VAL A 16 -6.98 -0.30 36.45
N GLY A 17 -6.65 -1.58 36.68
CA GLY A 17 -7.58 -2.59 37.18
C GLY A 17 -8.46 -3.13 36.06
N GLU A 18 -8.61 -4.45 35.97
CA GLU A 18 -9.26 -5.11 34.82
C GLU A 18 -10.73 -4.71 34.59
N LYS A 19 -11.40 -4.23 35.65
CA LYS A 19 -12.82 -3.84 35.63
C LYS A 19 -13.06 -2.39 35.18
N ASN A 20 -12.02 -1.56 35.15
CA ASN A 20 -12.13 -0.13 34.82
C ASN A 20 -11.85 0.16 33.34
N LEU A 21 -11.50 -0.84 32.54
CA LEU A 21 -11.40 -0.67 31.08
C LEU A 21 -12.79 -0.69 30.46
N ALA A 22 -13.02 0.22 29.51
CA ALA A 22 -14.21 0.21 28.69
C ALA A 22 -14.38 -1.16 27.98
N HIS A 23 -15.64 -1.58 27.86
CA HIS A 23 -16.00 -2.86 27.27
C HIS A 23 -15.39 -3.00 25.87
N GLY A 24 -14.68 -4.11 25.62
CA GLY A 24 -13.99 -4.39 24.35
C GLY A 24 -12.58 -3.82 24.19
N VAL A 25 -12.16 -2.81 24.98
CA VAL A 25 -10.78 -2.26 24.88
C VAL A 25 -9.72 -3.30 25.28
N LYS A 26 -10.03 -4.12 26.29
CA LYS A 26 -9.16 -5.23 26.71
C LYS A 26 -8.93 -6.23 25.57
N GLU A 27 -9.97 -6.55 24.81
CA GLU A 27 -9.93 -7.51 23.71
C GLU A 27 -9.16 -6.95 22.51
N GLN A 28 -9.38 -5.68 22.17
CA GLN A 28 -8.61 -4.98 21.13
C GLN A 28 -7.12 -4.94 21.45
N LEU A 29 -6.77 -4.64 22.71
CA LEU A 29 -5.38 -4.61 23.16
C LEU A 29 -4.74 -6.00 23.16
N GLN A 30 -5.48 -7.06 23.50
CA GLN A 30 -4.98 -8.44 23.39
C GLN A 30 -4.71 -8.82 21.93
N LYS A 31 -5.55 -8.36 20.99
CA LYS A 31 -5.42 -8.66 19.55
C LYS A 31 -4.22 -7.99 18.88
N SER A 32 -3.74 -6.86 19.41
CA SER A 32 -2.56 -6.16 18.90
C SER A 32 -1.24 -6.74 19.43
N ILE A 33 -1.31 -7.58 20.47
CA ILE A 33 -0.14 -8.17 21.11
C ILE A 33 0.05 -9.62 20.63
N PRO A 34 1.28 -10.04 20.27
CA PRO A 34 1.55 -11.41 19.82
C PRO A 34 1.31 -12.44 20.93
N ASP A 35 0.44 -13.44 20.74
CA ASP A 35 0.23 -14.47 21.76
C ASP A 35 1.30 -15.57 21.71
N SER A 36 2.52 -15.23 22.14
CA SER A 36 3.66 -16.14 22.16
C SER A 36 3.55 -17.29 23.18
N LYS A 37 2.70 -18.30 22.94
CA LYS A 37 2.74 -19.57 23.70
C LYS A 37 3.75 -20.55 23.09
N VAL A 38 4.99 -20.07 22.90
CA VAL A 38 6.05 -20.85 22.28
C VAL A 38 6.72 -21.75 23.32
N VAL A 39 6.38 -23.03 23.30
CA VAL A 39 6.96 -24.04 24.22
C VAL A 39 8.40 -24.40 23.85
N MET A 40 8.75 -24.35 22.55
CA MET A 40 10.05 -24.84 22.07
C MET A 40 11.00 -23.72 21.67
N ASN A 41 12.21 -23.71 22.24
CA ASN A 41 13.24 -22.70 21.90
C ASN A 41 13.61 -22.69 20.42
N ARG A 42 13.53 -23.84 19.74
CA ARG A 42 13.77 -23.95 18.30
C ARG A 42 12.76 -23.18 17.43
N ALA A 43 11.55 -22.95 17.94
CA ALA A 43 10.53 -22.16 17.22
C ALA A 43 10.81 -20.66 17.28
N LYS A 44 11.51 -20.19 18.32
CA LYS A 44 11.91 -18.77 18.42
C LYS A 44 12.86 -18.34 17.29
N ARG A 45 13.53 -19.29 16.64
CA ARG A 45 14.54 -19.07 15.58
C ARG A 45 14.06 -19.48 14.18
N GLY A 46 12.79 -19.87 14.03
CA GLY A 46 12.27 -20.41 12.77
C GLY A 46 10.80 -20.08 12.57
N LEU A 47 10.24 -20.50 11.44
CA LEU A 47 8.84 -20.24 11.09
C LEU A 47 8.02 -21.52 11.26
N TYR A 48 7.23 -21.57 12.35
CA TYR A 48 6.47 -22.77 12.71
C TYR A 48 4.95 -22.64 12.52
N ALA A 49 4.44 -21.42 12.27
CA ALA A 49 3.02 -21.13 12.04
C ALA A 49 2.09 -21.78 13.10
N GLY A 50 2.35 -21.51 14.38
CA GLY A 50 1.58 -22.06 15.51
C GLY A 50 1.73 -23.56 15.76
N ARG A 51 2.54 -24.29 14.98
CA ARG A 51 2.79 -25.72 15.23
C ARG A 51 3.82 -25.88 16.34
N HIS A 52 3.42 -26.58 17.40
CA HIS A 52 4.25 -26.90 18.55
C HIS A 52 4.35 -28.40 18.81
N ILE A 53 5.33 -28.78 19.65
CA ILE A 53 5.42 -30.14 20.17
C ILE A 53 4.17 -30.39 21.01
N GLN A 54 3.43 -31.44 20.69
CA GLN A 54 2.31 -31.89 21.51
C GLN A 54 2.80 -32.98 22.44
N PHE A 55 2.39 -32.91 23.70
CA PHE A 55 2.65 -33.93 24.71
C PHE A 55 1.36 -34.66 25.03
N GLY A 56 1.43 -35.98 25.18
CA GLY A 56 0.27 -36.78 25.54
C GLY A 56 0.65 -38.23 25.82
N ASN A 57 -0.32 -39.11 25.69
CA ASN A 57 -0.17 -40.53 26.00
C ASN A 57 -0.43 -41.38 24.75
N ARG A 58 0.28 -42.49 24.62
CA ARG A 58 -0.16 -43.66 23.87
C ARG A 58 -1.00 -44.50 24.81
N ILE A 59 -2.20 -44.88 24.38
CA ILE A 59 -3.09 -45.76 25.12
C ILE A 59 -3.04 -47.12 24.42
N SER A 60 -2.83 -48.21 25.15
CA SER A 60 -2.93 -49.56 24.58
C SER A 60 -4.38 -49.87 24.22
N GLU A 61 -4.59 -50.57 23.11
CA GLU A 61 -5.90 -50.90 22.58
C GLU A 61 -6.72 -51.76 23.56
N ASP A 62 -6.15 -52.83 24.10
CA ASP A 62 -6.89 -53.79 24.92
C ASP A 62 -6.88 -53.47 26.42
N GLY A 63 -5.79 -52.92 26.94
CA GLY A 63 -5.55 -52.79 28.39
C GLY A 63 -5.62 -51.38 28.96
N GLY A 64 -5.92 -50.35 28.16
CA GLY A 64 -5.96 -48.95 28.61
C GLY A 64 -4.66 -48.40 29.21
N ASN A 65 -3.54 -49.11 29.10
CA ASN A 65 -2.24 -48.74 29.65
C ASN A 65 -1.73 -47.46 28.99
N LYS A 66 -1.33 -46.47 29.81
CA LYS A 66 -0.91 -45.15 29.35
C LYS A 66 0.60 -45.02 29.37
N SER A 67 1.23 -44.87 28.20
CA SER A 67 2.65 -44.54 28.08
C SER A 67 2.83 -43.11 27.58
N ARG A 68 3.71 -42.31 28.18
CA ARG A 68 3.98 -40.93 27.73
C ARG A 68 4.59 -40.94 26.32
N ARG A 69 4.12 -40.07 25.44
CA ARG A 69 4.73 -39.81 24.12
C ARG A 69 4.70 -38.33 23.77
N SER A 70 5.51 -37.96 22.80
CA SER A 70 5.50 -36.62 22.21
C SER A 70 5.35 -36.70 20.69
N TRP A 71 4.65 -35.73 20.11
CA TRP A 71 4.54 -35.55 18.66
C TRP A 71 5.29 -34.30 18.26
N LYS A 72 6.31 -34.48 17.41
CA LYS A 72 7.15 -33.39 16.90
C LYS A 72 6.60 -32.91 15.56
N PRO A 73 6.59 -31.59 15.29
CA PRO A 73 6.23 -31.09 13.98
C PRO A 73 7.28 -31.47 12.93
N ASN A 74 6.86 -31.63 11.67
CA ASN A 74 7.76 -31.83 10.55
C ASN A 74 8.44 -30.50 10.18
N VAL A 75 9.74 -30.40 10.44
CA VAL A 75 10.55 -29.18 10.25
C VAL A 75 11.63 -29.46 9.23
N GLN A 76 11.72 -28.60 8.21
CA GLN A 76 12.68 -28.68 7.13
C GLN A 76 13.49 -27.39 7.05
N GLU A 77 14.76 -27.48 6.70
CA GLU A 77 15.58 -26.31 6.39
C GLU A 77 15.44 -25.99 4.91
N LYS A 78 14.96 -24.78 4.58
CA LYS A 78 14.72 -24.36 3.20
C LYS A 78 15.28 -22.96 2.96
N ARG A 79 15.65 -22.71 1.71
CA ARG A 79 16.01 -21.38 1.18
C ARG A 79 14.75 -20.79 0.55
N LEU A 80 14.26 -19.69 1.11
CA LEU A 80 13.13 -18.96 0.58
C LEU A 80 13.63 -17.65 -0.02
N PHE A 81 13.19 -17.32 -1.23
CA PHE A 81 13.55 -16.06 -1.85
C PHE A 81 12.64 -14.95 -1.32
N SER A 82 13.24 -13.83 -0.89
CA SER A 82 12.54 -12.61 -0.50
C SER A 82 12.73 -11.60 -1.62
N TYR A 83 11.63 -11.12 -2.18
CA TYR A 83 11.63 -10.18 -3.30
C TYR A 83 12.16 -8.82 -2.85
N ILE A 84 11.74 -8.35 -1.68
CA ILE A 84 12.14 -7.02 -1.22
C ILE A 84 13.59 -6.93 -0.77
N LEU A 85 14.17 -8.04 -0.33
CA LEU A 85 15.57 -8.11 0.07
C LEU A 85 16.48 -8.61 -1.06
N ASP A 86 15.91 -8.96 -2.22
CA ASP A 86 16.57 -9.55 -3.39
C ASP A 86 17.57 -10.67 -3.01
N ARG A 87 17.19 -11.52 -2.05
CA ARG A 87 18.09 -12.55 -1.54
C ARG A 87 17.37 -13.77 -1.00
N HIS A 88 18.08 -14.88 -1.02
CA HIS A 88 17.63 -16.12 -0.39
C HIS A 88 17.86 -16.10 1.12
N ILE A 89 16.80 -16.31 1.89
CA ILE A 89 16.83 -16.45 3.34
C ILE A 89 16.77 -17.94 3.70
N ARG A 90 17.75 -18.41 4.47
CA ARG A 90 17.76 -19.76 5.04
C ARG A 90 17.01 -19.78 6.35
N VAL A 91 15.96 -20.58 6.43
CA VAL A 91 15.17 -20.73 7.67
C VAL A 91 14.70 -22.16 7.87
N LYS A 92 14.53 -22.53 9.14
CA LYS A 92 13.82 -23.74 9.54
C LYS A 92 12.34 -23.46 9.52
N VAL A 93 11.62 -24.17 8.66
CA VAL A 93 10.21 -23.95 8.38
C VAL A 93 9.45 -25.26 8.56
N THR A 94 8.25 -25.21 9.13
CA THR A 94 7.37 -26.39 9.15
C THR A 94 6.73 -26.61 7.79
N THR A 95 6.35 -27.85 7.47
CA THR A 95 5.63 -28.13 6.21
C THR A 95 4.31 -27.36 6.11
N HIS A 96 3.64 -27.12 7.25
CA HIS A 96 2.46 -26.26 7.29
C HIS A 96 2.79 -24.81 6.94
N ALA A 97 3.86 -24.24 7.49
CA ALA A 97 4.29 -22.88 7.19
C ALA A 97 4.70 -22.74 5.71
N LEU A 98 5.39 -23.74 5.13
CA LEU A 98 5.69 -23.75 3.69
C LEU A 98 4.41 -23.66 2.84
N ARG A 99 3.41 -24.50 3.11
CA ARG A 99 2.12 -24.44 2.39
C ARG A 99 1.42 -23.08 2.57
N CYS A 100 1.53 -22.45 3.74
CA CYS A 100 0.97 -21.11 3.95
C CYS A 100 1.73 -20.02 3.18
N ILE A 101 3.05 -20.16 3.06
CA ILE A 101 3.90 -19.27 2.25
C ILE A 101 3.54 -19.39 0.77
N ASP A 102 3.40 -20.62 0.27
CA ASP A 102 3.00 -20.88 -1.12
C ASP A 102 1.60 -20.31 -1.41
N LYS A 103 0.65 -20.53 -0.50
CA LYS A 103 -0.71 -19.94 -0.61
C LYS A 103 -0.68 -18.42 -0.56
N ALA A 104 0.25 -17.84 0.18
CA ALA A 104 0.38 -16.41 0.29
C ALA A 104 1.09 -15.78 -0.92
N GLY A 105 1.81 -16.55 -1.75
CA GLY A 105 2.56 -16.02 -2.90
C GLY A 105 4.05 -15.73 -2.63
N GLY A 106 4.57 -16.11 -1.46
CA GLY A 106 5.97 -15.85 -1.10
C GLY A 106 6.16 -15.52 0.37
N ILE A 107 7.42 -15.42 0.79
CA ILE A 107 7.74 -15.19 2.21
C ILE A 107 7.37 -13.78 2.66
N ASP A 108 7.59 -12.77 1.82
CA ASP A 108 7.30 -11.38 2.15
C ASP A 108 5.80 -11.16 2.29
N GLU A 109 5.02 -11.65 1.32
CA GLU A 109 3.56 -11.60 1.35
C GLU A 109 2.99 -12.37 2.54
N TYR A 110 3.56 -13.52 2.87
CA TYR A 110 3.16 -14.28 4.06
C TYR A 110 3.37 -13.45 5.35
N LEU A 111 4.50 -12.77 5.48
CA LEU A 111 4.81 -11.96 6.66
C LEU A 111 3.88 -10.74 6.76
N LEU A 112 3.58 -10.08 5.65
CA LEU A 112 2.66 -8.94 5.59
C LEU A 112 1.22 -9.36 5.91
N LYS A 113 0.71 -10.41 5.26
CA LYS A 113 -0.67 -10.91 5.43
C LYS A 113 -0.93 -11.50 6.81
N THR A 114 0.10 -12.05 7.47
CA THR A 114 -0.08 -12.68 8.78
C THR A 114 -0.19 -11.62 9.87
N PRO A 115 -1.26 -11.64 10.68
CA PRO A 115 -1.49 -10.63 11.70
C PRO A 115 -0.54 -10.80 12.90
N TYR A 116 -0.27 -9.70 13.60
CA TYR A 116 0.66 -9.63 14.73
C TYR A 116 0.37 -10.66 15.85
N HIS A 117 -0.91 -10.93 16.15
CA HIS A 117 -1.28 -11.93 17.15
C HIS A 117 -0.92 -13.37 16.79
N LYS A 118 -0.90 -13.72 15.49
CA LYS A 118 -0.51 -15.06 14.97
C LYS A 118 0.99 -15.22 14.78
N MET A 119 1.75 -14.12 14.91
CA MET A 119 3.20 -14.16 14.83
C MET A 119 3.78 -14.53 16.19
N ASP A 120 4.00 -15.84 16.38
CA ASP A 120 4.51 -16.36 17.66
C ASP A 120 6.00 -16.03 17.88
N THR A 121 6.72 -15.67 16.81
CA THR A 121 8.18 -15.62 16.76
C THR A 121 8.71 -14.20 16.73
N GLU A 122 9.66 -13.88 17.61
CA GLU A 122 10.33 -12.57 17.69
C GLU A 122 11.02 -12.19 16.38
N MET A 123 11.73 -13.17 15.80
CA MET A 123 12.37 -13.05 14.48
C MET A 123 11.34 -12.72 13.39
N GLY A 124 10.16 -13.34 13.43
CA GLY A 124 9.09 -13.08 12.46
C GLY A 124 8.53 -11.67 12.58
N LEU A 125 8.35 -11.16 13.80
CA LEU A 125 7.94 -9.78 14.06
C LEU A 125 8.99 -8.78 13.57
N PHE A 126 10.27 -9.06 13.83
CA PHE A 126 11.36 -8.23 13.35
C PHE A 126 11.42 -8.19 11.82
N TRP A 127 11.27 -9.34 11.16
CA TRP A 127 11.25 -9.40 9.70
C TRP A 127 10.05 -8.68 9.11
N LYS A 128 8.87 -8.85 9.70
CA LYS A 128 7.67 -8.13 9.27
C LYS A 128 7.90 -6.62 9.32
N ALA A 129 8.33 -6.08 10.46
CA ALA A 129 8.59 -4.65 10.61
C ALA A 129 9.67 -4.14 9.64
N LYS A 130 10.72 -4.94 9.41
CA LYS A 130 11.76 -4.61 8.44
C LYS A 130 11.19 -4.53 7.01
N ILE A 131 10.38 -5.52 6.63
CA ILE A 131 9.78 -5.61 5.30
C ILE A 131 8.78 -4.48 5.09
N GLU A 132 7.91 -4.19 6.06
CA GLU A 132 6.97 -3.07 6.03
C GLU A 132 7.71 -1.74 5.79
N LYS A 133 8.78 -1.46 6.55
CA LYS A 133 9.59 -0.24 6.35
C LYS A 133 10.20 -0.15 4.95
N MET A 134 10.72 -1.25 4.44
CA MET A 134 11.31 -1.28 3.08
C MET A 134 10.21 -1.05 2.01
N TYR A 135 9.00 -1.58 2.21
CA TYR A 135 7.87 -1.32 1.29
C TYR A 135 7.40 0.12 1.36
N GLU A 136 7.40 0.74 2.54
CA GLU A 136 7.12 2.17 2.69
C GLU A 136 8.16 3.02 1.96
N GLU A 137 9.46 2.69 2.10
CA GLU A 137 10.56 3.35 1.38
C GLU A 137 10.41 3.21 -0.15
N LEU A 138 10.09 2.00 -0.63
CA LEU A 138 9.81 1.75 -2.06
C LEU A 138 8.55 2.46 -2.55
N GLY A 139 7.53 2.61 -1.70
CA GLY A 139 6.30 3.31 -2.03
C GLY A 139 6.45 4.84 -2.05
N GLN A 140 7.37 5.39 -1.25
CA GLN A 140 7.75 6.81 -1.28
C GLN A 140 8.70 7.13 -2.43
N MET A 141 9.36 6.12 -3.00
CA MET A 141 10.16 6.30 -4.19
C MET A 141 9.21 6.54 -5.36
N GLU A 142 9.11 7.80 -5.78
CA GLU A 142 8.43 8.15 -7.02
C GLU A 142 9.18 7.46 -8.16
N VAL A 143 8.57 6.42 -8.73
CA VAL A 143 9.04 5.81 -9.97
C VAL A 143 8.63 6.77 -11.09
N VAL A 144 9.35 7.89 -11.21
CA VAL A 144 9.15 8.83 -12.30
C VAL A 144 9.67 8.15 -13.57
N PHE A 145 8.75 7.79 -14.47
CA PHE A 145 9.10 7.16 -15.76
C PHE A 145 9.82 8.15 -16.68
N PHE A 146 9.64 9.44 -16.43
CA PHE A 146 10.22 10.55 -17.18
C PHE A 146 10.92 11.51 -16.22
N SER A 147 11.98 12.18 -16.68
CA SER A 147 12.53 13.31 -15.95
C SER A 147 11.44 14.40 -15.85
N PRO A 148 11.41 15.22 -14.79
CA PRO A 148 10.50 16.38 -14.72
C PRO A 148 10.58 17.28 -15.97
N GLU A 149 11.75 17.34 -16.60
CA GLU A 149 11.94 18.05 -17.87
C GLU A 149 11.20 17.42 -19.05
N ASP A 150 11.17 16.08 -19.10
CA ASP A 150 10.52 15.35 -20.18
C ASP A 150 8.99 15.40 -20.01
N GLU A 151 8.48 15.32 -18.78
CA GLU A 151 7.07 15.56 -18.47
C GLU A 151 6.60 16.94 -18.97
N ALA A 152 7.40 17.98 -18.72
CA ALA A 152 7.11 19.32 -19.22
C ALA A 152 7.13 19.41 -20.76
N LYS A 153 8.06 18.73 -21.44
CA LYS A 153 8.10 18.67 -22.91
C LYS A 153 6.88 17.96 -23.48
N PHE A 154 6.43 16.86 -22.85
CA PHE A 154 5.22 16.16 -23.28
C PHE A 154 3.98 17.06 -23.10
N GLU A 155 3.85 17.76 -21.97
CA GLU A 155 2.74 18.69 -21.76
C GLU A 155 2.69 19.80 -22.82
N GLN A 156 3.85 20.37 -23.16
CA GLN A 156 3.96 21.38 -24.22
C GLN A 156 3.58 20.79 -25.58
N GLY A 157 4.12 19.61 -25.93
CA GLY A 157 3.79 18.91 -27.15
C GLY A 157 2.30 18.59 -27.29
N PHE A 158 1.62 18.16 -26.22
CA PHE A 158 0.17 17.91 -26.24
C PHE A 158 -0.66 19.19 -26.39
N LYS A 159 -0.21 20.32 -25.80
CA LYS A 159 -0.87 21.63 -25.96
C LYS A 159 -0.77 22.11 -27.40
N GLU A 160 0.41 22.00 -28.00
CA GLU A 160 0.65 22.35 -29.40
C GLU A 160 -0.18 21.49 -30.34
N LEU A 161 -0.23 20.18 -30.10
CA LEU A 161 -1.00 19.24 -30.92
C LEU A 161 -2.51 19.52 -30.84
N LYS A 162 -3.05 19.82 -29.65
CA LYS A 162 -4.45 20.26 -29.50
C LYS A 162 -4.74 21.59 -30.20
N LEU A 163 -3.80 22.54 -30.14
CA LEU A 163 -3.94 23.82 -30.83
C LEU A 163 -3.92 23.63 -32.36
N ALA A 164 -3.02 22.78 -32.86
CA ALA A 164 -2.93 22.42 -34.26
C ALA A 164 -4.21 21.73 -34.75
N GLU A 165 -4.73 20.76 -33.99
CA GLU A 165 -6.00 20.09 -34.28
C GLU A 165 -7.17 21.09 -34.32
N ARG A 166 -7.22 22.03 -33.37
CA ARG A 166 -8.24 23.07 -33.30
C ARG A 166 -8.14 24.10 -34.43
N ALA A 167 -6.93 24.40 -34.90
CA ALA A 167 -6.70 25.24 -36.06
C ALA A 167 -7.15 24.52 -37.34
N ALA A 168 -6.68 23.28 -37.56
CA ALA A 168 -7.09 22.45 -38.69
C ALA A 168 -8.61 22.27 -38.77
N ARG A 169 -9.28 22.05 -37.63
CA ARG A 169 -10.74 21.96 -37.57
C ARG A 169 -11.45 23.27 -37.91
N ARG A 170 -10.88 24.42 -37.52
CA ARG A 170 -11.39 25.75 -37.90
C ARG A 170 -11.23 26.00 -39.40
N ASP A 171 -10.08 25.64 -39.95
CA ASP A 171 -9.79 25.84 -41.38
C ASP A 171 -10.63 24.91 -42.25
N ALA A 172 -10.83 23.66 -41.83
CA ALA A 172 -11.79 22.75 -42.46
C ALA A 172 -13.23 23.31 -42.41
N ARG A 173 -13.65 23.90 -41.28
CA ARG A 173 -14.96 24.59 -41.18
C ARG A 173 -15.06 25.80 -42.11
N ARG A 174 -13.99 26.59 -42.23
CA ARG A 174 -13.93 27.75 -43.13
C ARG A 174 -14.03 27.34 -44.60
N GLN A 175 -13.35 26.25 -45.00
CA GLN A 175 -13.44 25.72 -46.35
C GLN A 175 -14.81 25.12 -46.66
N MET A 176 -15.43 24.43 -45.70
CA MET A 176 -16.74 23.78 -45.89
C MET A 176 -17.92 24.78 -45.89
N TYR A 177 -17.91 25.77 -45.00
CA TYR A 177 -19.03 26.69 -44.82
C TYR A 177 -18.77 28.11 -45.35
N GLY A 178 -17.61 28.35 -45.97
CA GLY A 178 -17.30 29.62 -46.63
C GLY A 178 -17.51 30.83 -45.73
N TRP A 179 -16.65 31.05 -44.75
CA TRP A 179 -16.54 32.39 -44.12
C TRP A 179 -15.78 33.34 -45.08
N SER A 180 -16.19 33.42 -46.34
CA SER A 180 -15.58 34.28 -47.36
C SER A 180 -16.35 35.58 -47.55
N GLY A 181 -17.65 35.62 -47.25
CA GLY A 181 -18.46 36.83 -47.48
C GLY A 181 -18.32 37.95 -46.44
N LYS A 182 -17.91 37.64 -45.20
CA LYS A 182 -18.00 38.60 -44.08
C LYS A 182 -16.70 39.35 -43.76
N LEU A 183 -15.55 38.88 -44.24
CA LEU A 183 -14.26 39.58 -44.04
C LEU A 183 -14.04 40.65 -45.12
N GLU A 184 -14.38 40.36 -46.37
CA GLU A 184 -14.38 41.35 -47.47
C GLU A 184 -15.33 42.52 -47.19
N GLU A 185 -16.47 42.28 -46.53
CA GLU A 185 -17.39 43.34 -46.10
C GLU A 185 -16.86 44.23 -44.95
N ILE A 186 -15.94 43.73 -44.11
CA ILE A 186 -15.36 44.48 -43.00
C ILE A 186 -14.13 45.27 -43.47
N GLU A 187 -13.34 44.71 -44.38
CA GLU A 187 -12.24 45.43 -45.04
C GLU A 187 -12.76 46.52 -46.00
N ASN A 188 -13.82 46.25 -46.79
CA ASN A 188 -14.45 47.29 -47.62
C ASN A 188 -15.16 48.39 -46.79
N ARG A 189 -15.62 48.09 -45.57
CA ARG A 189 -16.14 49.10 -44.64
C ARG A 189 -15.03 49.95 -43.99
N ARG A 190 -13.84 49.38 -43.77
CA ARG A 190 -12.67 50.13 -43.26
C ARG A 190 -12.05 51.07 -44.29
N SER A 191 -12.24 50.84 -45.58
CA SER A 191 -11.78 51.74 -46.65
C SER A 191 -12.74 52.88 -46.98
N HIS A 192 -13.96 52.92 -46.41
CA HIS A 192 -14.98 53.93 -46.76
C HIS A 192 -15.26 54.98 -45.67
N ASP A 193 -14.95 54.71 -44.39
CA ASP A 193 -15.10 55.70 -43.32
C ASP A 193 -13.75 56.26 -42.89
N GLY A 194 -13.27 57.22 -43.68
CA GLY A 194 -12.06 57.99 -43.45
C GLY A 194 -12.32 59.47 -43.26
N THR A 195 -13.24 59.89 -42.37
CA THR A 195 -13.34 61.28 -41.89
C THR A 195 -14.08 61.38 -40.55
N GLY A 196 -13.43 61.94 -39.52
CA GLY A 196 -14.12 62.76 -38.50
C GLY A 196 -14.19 62.27 -37.04
N ASN A 197 -13.19 62.69 -36.26
CA ASN A 197 -13.31 63.44 -34.98
C ASN A 197 -13.82 62.82 -33.64
N ALA A 198 -12.95 62.96 -32.62
CA ALA A 198 -13.12 63.39 -31.21
C ALA A 198 -13.91 62.60 -30.14
N GLY A 199 -13.34 62.62 -28.90
CA GLY A 199 -14.00 62.48 -27.58
C GLY A 199 -13.82 61.09 -26.95
N GLU A 200 -12.98 60.90 -25.92
CA GLU A 200 -13.18 61.12 -24.47
C GLU A 200 -14.13 60.11 -23.76
N ASP A 201 -13.66 59.71 -22.57
CA ASP A 201 -14.35 59.00 -21.47
C ASP A 201 -14.72 57.52 -21.64
N SER A 202 -14.84 56.69 -20.61
CA SER A 202 -14.25 56.49 -19.27
C SER A 202 -14.94 55.20 -18.73
N SER A 203 -14.32 54.50 -17.78
CA SER A 203 -14.89 53.53 -16.80
C SER A 203 -15.96 52.51 -17.23
N ASP A 204 -15.67 51.21 -17.06
CA ASP A 204 -16.19 50.42 -15.91
C ASP A 204 -15.87 48.92 -16.07
N GLY A 205 -15.52 48.30 -14.93
CA GLY A 205 -15.34 46.86 -14.80
C GLY A 205 -16.58 46.17 -14.23
N ASP A 206 -16.63 44.84 -14.40
CA ASP A 206 -17.42 43.86 -13.63
C ASP A 206 -16.86 42.47 -14.03
N VAL A 207 -16.22 41.64 -13.20
CA VAL A 207 -16.57 41.00 -11.90
C VAL A 207 -17.74 40.01 -12.00
N LEU A 208 -17.34 38.72 -11.96
CA LEU A 208 -17.98 37.53 -11.39
C LEU A 208 -19.39 37.09 -11.85
N VAL A 209 -19.45 35.85 -12.35
CA VAL A 209 -20.54 34.92 -12.01
C VAL A 209 -19.92 33.56 -11.66
N ALA A 210 -19.96 33.24 -10.36
CA ALA A 210 -19.85 31.87 -9.85
C ALA A 210 -21.22 31.20 -10.00
N ASN A 211 -21.24 29.94 -10.44
CA ASN A 211 -22.43 29.09 -10.34
C ASN A 211 -22.12 27.87 -9.46
N SER A 212 -23.10 27.58 -8.62
CA SER A 212 -23.19 26.60 -7.56
C SER A 212 -23.15 25.15 -8.03
#